data_AF-A0A7J6IVV4-F1
#
_entry.id   AF-A0A7J6IVV4-F1
#
_cell.length_a   1.000
_cell.length_b   1.000
_cell.length_c   1.000
_cell.angle_alpha   90.00
_cell.angle_beta   90.00
_cell.angle_gamma   90.00
#
_symmetry.space_group_name_H-M   'P 1'
#
loop_
_entity.id
_entity.type
_entity.pdbx_description
1 polymer ?
#
loop_
_entity_poly.entity_id
_entity_poly.type
_entity_poly.pdbx_seq_one_letter_code
_entity_poly.pdbx_strand_id
1 'polypeptide(L)'
;MSGLDATREIRRLERVNSIGVFSSSASSVPELTNGELEEKDRLTNMELFKSPVIIVALTASSLQSDRHEALAAGCNDFLTKPVNFVWLERKVMEWGCMQALIDFDGWRRWKDFSQQNDDTEAAKKSAVLKTKAKKNRLSMTSVPA
;
A
#
# COMPACT_ATOMS: atom_id res chain seq x y z
N MET A 1 -18.96 2.59 1.19
CA MET A 1 -18.19 2.56 -0.08
C MET A 1 -17.73 1.13 -0.30
N SER A 2 -17.93 0.57 -1.51
CA SER A 2 -17.40 -0.75 -1.85
C SER A 2 -15.92 -0.66 -2.24
N GLY A 3 -15.21 -1.79 -2.26
CA GLY A 3 -13.82 -1.83 -2.73
C GLY A 3 -13.67 -1.42 -4.21
N LEU A 4 -14.66 -1.75 -5.05
CA LEU A 4 -14.65 -1.37 -6.47
C LEU A 4 -14.89 0.13 -6.66
N ASP A 5 -15.76 0.74 -5.85
CA ASP A 5 -15.94 2.20 -5.85
C ASP A 5 -14.66 2.90 -5.41
N ALA A 6 -13.98 2.36 -4.39
CA ALA A 6 -12.69 2.88 -3.94
C ALA A 6 -11.61 2.78 -5.04
N THR A 7 -11.55 1.66 -5.77
CA THR A 7 -10.64 1.52 -6.92
C THR A 7 -10.93 2.58 -7.99
N ARG A 8 -12.20 2.75 -8.36
CA ARG A 8 -12.59 3.77 -9.36
C ARG A 8 -12.18 5.16 -8.91
N GLU A 9 -12.32 5.45 -7.63
CA GLU A 9 -11.93 6.73 -7.04
C GLU A 9 -10.40 6.93 -7.03
N ILE A 10 -9.62 5.90 -6.68
CA ILE A 10 -8.16 5.96 -6.77
C ILE A 10 -7.72 6.24 -8.22
N ARG A 11 -8.30 5.54 -9.20
CA ARG A 11 -8.00 5.78 -10.63
C ARG A 11 -8.42 7.17 -11.10
N ARG A 12 -9.49 7.74 -10.55
CA ARG A 12 -9.89 9.13 -10.80
C ARG A 12 -8.84 10.10 -10.27
N LEU A 13 -8.40 9.92 -9.03
CA LEU A 13 -7.37 10.75 -8.40
C LEU A 13 -6.03 10.65 -9.12
N GLU A 14 -5.62 9.44 -9.53
CA GLU A 14 -4.41 9.26 -10.35
C GLU A 14 -4.48 10.05 -11.66
N ARG A 15 -5.63 10.08 -12.33
CA ARG A 15 -5.84 10.84 -13.58
C ARG A 15 -5.79 12.35 -13.34
N VAL A 16 -6.45 12.85 -12.30
CA VAL A 16 -6.44 14.27 -11.92
C VAL A 16 -5.02 14.76 -11.62
N ASN A 17 -4.21 13.88 -11.04
CA ASN A 17 -2.83 14.17 -10.66
C ASN A 17 -1.79 13.73 -11.73
N SER A 18 -2.22 13.31 -12.92
CA SER A 18 -1.30 12.88 -13.99
C SER A 18 -0.32 11.77 -13.57
N ILE A 19 -0.74 10.87 -12.67
CA ILE A 19 0.06 9.74 -12.21
C ILE A 19 -0.04 8.62 -13.25
N GLY A 20 1.09 8.33 -13.92
CA GLY A 20 1.26 7.18 -14.82
C GLY A 20 1.56 7.51 -16.27
N VAL A 21 1.93 6.46 -17.02
CA VAL A 21 2.58 6.57 -18.33
C VAL A 21 1.62 6.93 -19.48
N PHE A 22 0.30 6.95 -19.22
CA PHE A 22 -0.70 7.33 -20.23
C PHE A 22 -1.08 8.81 -20.20
N SER A 23 -0.45 9.61 -19.32
CA SER A 23 -0.82 11.03 -19.15
C SER A 23 -0.53 11.92 -20.36
N SER A 24 0.20 11.45 -21.39
CA SER A 24 0.50 12.25 -22.59
C SER A 24 -0.19 11.79 -23.88
N SER A 25 -0.82 10.61 -23.93
CA SER A 25 -1.25 10.01 -25.22
C SER A 25 -2.76 9.79 -25.36
N ALA A 26 -3.56 10.00 -24.32
CA ALA A 26 -5.00 9.76 -24.39
C ALA A 26 -5.80 11.06 -24.51
N SER A 27 -5.72 11.71 -25.67
CA SER A 27 -6.70 12.72 -26.11
C SER A 27 -8.06 12.12 -26.48
N SER A 28 -8.41 10.95 -25.93
CA SER A 28 -9.64 10.23 -26.25
C SER A 28 -10.11 9.42 -25.03
N VAL A 29 -10.69 10.09 -24.03
CA VAL A 29 -11.62 9.43 -23.11
C VAL A 29 -12.84 10.34 -22.95
N PRO A 30 -14.07 9.80 -23.09
CA PRO A 30 -15.29 10.58 -23.09
C PRO A 30 -15.48 11.26 -21.74
N GLU A 31 -15.99 12.47 -21.83
CA GLU A 31 -16.64 13.26 -20.79
C GLU A 31 -17.57 12.38 -19.93
N LEU A 32 -17.00 11.75 -18.89
CA LEU A 32 -17.75 11.04 -17.88
C LEU A 32 -17.59 11.79 -16.56
N THR A 33 -18.62 12.58 -16.33
CA THR A 33 -19.08 13.18 -15.07
C THR A 33 -18.32 14.41 -14.58
N ASN A 34 -19.05 15.51 -14.66
CA ASN A 34 -18.95 16.77 -13.92
C ASN A 34 -18.81 16.55 -12.40
N GLY A 35 -17.72 15.95 -11.93
CA GLY A 35 -17.26 16.10 -10.55
C GLY A 35 -16.37 17.33 -10.51
N GLU A 36 -16.80 18.36 -9.80
CA GLU A 36 -16.00 19.56 -9.56
C GLU A 36 -14.59 19.13 -9.11
N LEU A 37 -13.56 19.57 -9.83
CA LEU A 37 -12.17 19.35 -9.45
C LEU A 37 -11.91 20.17 -8.19
N GLU A 38 -12.22 19.60 -7.03
CA GLU A 38 -11.96 20.24 -5.76
C GLU A 38 -10.45 20.32 -5.51
N GLU A 39 -10.00 21.43 -4.93
CA GLU A 39 -8.58 21.67 -4.63
C GLU A 39 -7.99 20.56 -3.74
N LYS A 40 -8.84 19.89 -2.94
CA LYS A 40 -8.48 18.75 -2.08
C LYS A 40 -8.02 17.50 -2.85
N ASP A 41 -8.38 17.37 -4.13
CA ASP A 41 -8.04 16.20 -4.94
C ASP A 41 -6.63 16.29 -5.53
N ARG A 42 -6.00 17.48 -5.49
CA ARG A 42 -4.64 17.70 -5.99
C ARG A 42 -3.60 17.36 -4.92
N LEU A 43 -2.65 16.50 -5.28
CA LEU A 43 -1.55 16.12 -4.42
C LEU A 43 -0.48 17.21 -4.41
N THR A 44 -0.01 17.57 -3.22
CA THR A 44 1.06 18.55 -3.03
C THR A 44 2.44 18.00 -3.34
N ASN A 45 2.64 16.68 -3.19
CA ASN A 45 3.94 16.03 -3.37
C ASN A 45 3.87 14.97 -4.47
N MET A 46 3.87 15.45 -5.72
CA MET A 46 3.76 14.64 -6.93
C MET A 46 4.98 13.71 -7.15
N GLU A 47 6.14 14.07 -6.62
CA GLU A 47 7.40 13.33 -6.81
C GLU A 47 7.40 11.95 -6.14
N LEU A 48 6.52 11.74 -5.16
CA LEU A 48 6.35 10.45 -4.46
C LEU A 48 5.55 9.44 -5.28
N PHE A 49 4.73 9.90 -6.22
CA PHE A 49 3.79 9.05 -6.98
C PHE A 49 4.20 8.97 -8.44
N LYS A 50 5.34 8.30 -8.69
CA LYS A 50 5.90 8.15 -10.05
C LYS A 50 5.13 7.14 -10.91
N SER A 51 4.32 6.28 -10.31
CA SER A 51 3.59 5.23 -11.01
C SER A 51 2.24 4.96 -10.33
N PRO A 52 1.22 4.54 -11.11
CA PRO A 52 -0.07 4.16 -10.56
C PRO A 52 0.09 3.01 -9.56
N VAL A 53 -0.70 3.03 -8.50
CA VAL A 53 -0.68 1.98 -7.48
C VAL A 53 -1.24 0.68 -8.06
N ILE A 54 -0.65 -0.44 -7.64
CA ILE A 54 -1.14 -1.78 -7.98
C ILE A 54 -2.29 -2.14 -7.04
N ILE A 55 -3.42 -2.51 -7.62
CA ILE A 55 -4.62 -2.90 -6.87
C ILE A 55 -5.03 -4.31 -7.28
N VAL A 56 -5.07 -5.24 -6.31
CA VAL A 56 -5.53 -6.62 -6.51
C VAL A 56 -6.84 -6.82 -5.74
N ALA A 57 -7.93 -7.13 -6.46
CA ALA A 57 -9.25 -7.32 -5.84
C ALA A 57 -9.37 -8.68 -5.15
N LEU A 58 -10.03 -8.73 -3.99
CA LEU A 58 -10.36 -9.99 -3.32
C LEU A 58 -11.84 -10.34 -3.50
N THR A 59 -12.16 -11.17 -4.50
CA THR A 59 -13.54 -11.49 -4.88
C THR A 59 -14.12 -12.59 -3.98
N ALA A 60 -15.45 -12.58 -3.79
CA ALA A 60 -16.13 -13.61 -3.01
C ALA A 60 -16.38 -14.89 -3.82
N SER A 61 -16.59 -14.76 -5.13
CA SER A 61 -16.78 -15.89 -6.03
C SER A 61 -15.74 -15.89 -7.16
N SER A 62 -15.59 -17.03 -7.83
CA SER A 62 -14.73 -17.17 -9.01
C SER A 62 -15.49 -16.89 -10.32
N LEU A 63 -16.71 -16.34 -10.24
CA LEU A 63 -17.53 -16.05 -11.40
C LEU A 63 -16.81 -15.10 -12.35
N GLN A 64 -17.05 -15.30 -13.65
CA GLN A 64 -16.44 -14.47 -14.68
C GLN A 64 -16.97 -13.01 -14.62
N SER A 65 -18.18 -12.79 -14.14
CA SER A 65 -18.73 -11.45 -13.86
C SER A 65 -17.86 -10.67 -12.87
N ASP A 66 -17.52 -11.28 -11.73
CA ASP A 66 -16.75 -10.62 -10.66
C ASP A 66 -15.34 -10.24 -11.15
N ARG A 67 -14.75 -11.08 -12.02
CA ARG A 67 -13.46 -10.81 -12.64
C ARG A 67 -13.53 -9.61 -13.57
N HIS A 68 -14.52 -9.58 -14.46
CA HIS A 68 -14.70 -8.46 -15.38
C HIS A 68 -15.01 -7.17 -14.64
N GLU A 69 -15.81 -7.23 -13.57
CA GLU A 69 -16.15 -6.07 -12.77
C GLU A 69 -14.92 -5.49 -12.06
N ALA A 70 -14.07 -6.35 -11.47
CA ALA A 70 -12.82 -5.93 -10.85
C ALA A 70 -11.86 -5.26 -11.84
N LEU A 71 -11.66 -5.88 -13.01
CA LEU A 71 -10.79 -5.33 -14.05
C LEU A 71 -11.36 -4.04 -14.64
N ALA A 72 -12.66 -3.97 -14.88
CA ALA A 72 -13.34 -2.76 -15.39
C ALA A 72 -13.29 -1.61 -14.38
N ALA A 73 -13.30 -1.89 -13.08
CA ALA A 73 -13.12 -0.88 -12.04
C ALA A 73 -11.68 -0.30 -12.01
N GLY A 74 -10.73 -0.96 -12.67
CA GLY A 74 -9.32 -0.54 -12.74
C GLY A 74 -8.38 -1.31 -11.82
N CYS A 75 -8.78 -2.48 -11.31
CA CYS A 75 -7.85 -3.38 -10.62
C CYS A 75 -6.85 -3.98 -11.62
N ASN A 76 -5.62 -4.18 -11.16
CA ASN A 76 -4.58 -4.87 -11.94
C ASN A 76 -4.81 -6.37 -12.00
N ASP A 77 -5.37 -6.94 -10.93
CA ASP A 77 -5.60 -8.38 -10.80
C ASP A 77 -6.70 -8.70 -9.79
N PHE A 78 -7.00 -9.98 -9.60
CA PHE A 78 -7.95 -10.46 -8.60
C PHE A 78 -7.50 -11.80 -7.98
N LEU A 79 -7.97 -12.05 -6.76
CA LEU A 79 -7.84 -13.32 -6.05
C LEU A 79 -9.19 -13.68 -5.43
N THR A 80 -9.52 -14.96 -5.41
CA THR A 80 -10.76 -15.44 -4.78
C THR A 80 -10.55 -15.67 -3.29
N LYS A 81 -11.55 -15.35 -2.48
CA LYS A 81 -11.60 -15.71 -1.06
C LYS A 81 -12.14 -17.15 -0.89
N PRO A 82 -11.66 -17.91 0.11
CA PRO A 82 -10.59 -17.58 1.05
C PRO A 82 -9.22 -17.49 0.35
N VAL A 83 -8.39 -16.53 0.78
CA VAL A 83 -7.13 -16.22 0.10
C VAL A 83 -6.14 -17.37 0.31
N ASN A 84 -5.60 -17.89 -0.79
CA ASN A 84 -4.51 -18.85 -0.76
C ASN A 84 -3.16 -18.11 -0.74
N PHE A 85 -2.36 -18.35 0.30
CA PHE A 85 -1.07 -17.67 0.50
C PHE A 85 -0.07 -17.87 -0.63
N VAL A 86 -0.03 -19.05 -1.25
CA VAL A 86 0.89 -19.30 -2.39
C VAL A 86 0.51 -18.45 -3.60
N TRP A 87 -0.79 -18.27 -3.85
CA TRP A 87 -1.26 -17.42 -4.93
C TRP A 87 -1.08 -15.94 -4.61
N LEU A 88 -1.33 -15.54 -3.36
CA LEU A 88 -1.07 -14.18 -2.90
C LEU A 88 0.41 -13.83 -3.06
N GLU A 89 1.31 -14.69 -2.59
CA GLU A 89 2.76 -14.49 -2.70
C GLU A 89 3.19 -14.35 -4.16
N ARG A 90 2.66 -15.19 -5.06
CA ARG A 90 2.92 -15.07 -6.50
C ARG A 90 2.48 -13.71 -7.04
N LYS A 91 1.29 -13.22 -6.67
CA LYS A 91 0.81 -11.90 -7.11
C LYS A 91 1.62 -10.75 -6.52
N VAL A 92 2.04 -10.87 -5.26
CA VAL A 92 2.93 -9.88 -4.63
C VAL A 92 4.29 -9.86 -5.33
N MET A 93 4.87 -11.02 -5.66
CA MET A 93 6.14 -11.07 -6.39
C MET A 93 6.01 -10.54 -7.82
N GLU A 94 4.98 -10.96 -8.55
CA GLU A 94 4.74 -10.55 -9.94
C GLU A 94 4.67 -9.02 -10.07
N TRP A 95 3.76 -8.40 -9.30
CA TRP A 95 3.56 -6.97 -9.36
C TRP A 95 4.60 -6.16 -8.57
N GLY A 96 5.10 -6.71 -7.45
CA GLY A 96 6.08 -6.05 -6.58
C GLY A 96 7.46 -5.97 -7.21
N CYS A 97 7.92 -7.01 -7.90
CA CYS A 97 9.19 -6.98 -8.63
C CYS A 97 9.17 -5.92 -9.74
N MET A 98 8.06 -5.80 -10.49
CA MET A 98 7.92 -4.76 -11.51
C MET A 98 8.01 -3.35 -10.90
N GLN A 99 7.32 -3.10 -9.79
CA GLN A 99 7.34 -1.80 -9.11
C GLN A 99 8.74 -1.46 -8.58
N ALA A 100 9.44 -2.42 -7.97
CA ALA A 100 10.81 -2.23 -7.48
C ALA A 100 11.82 -1.93 -8.60
N LEU A 101 11.58 -2.42 -9.82
CA LEU A 101 12.41 -2.12 -10.99
C LEU A 101 12.10 -0.74 -11.58
N ILE A 102 10.83 -0.31 -11.56
CA ILE A 102 10.40 0.98 -12.10
C ILE A 102 10.88 2.15 -11.21
N ASP A 103 10.79 2.01 -9.88
CA ASP A 103 11.26 3.02 -8.92
C ASP A 103 12.24 2.42 -7.91
N PHE A 104 13.39 1.97 -8.41
CA PHE A 104 14.45 1.36 -7.60
C PHE A 104 14.92 2.27 -6.46
N ASP A 105 15.07 3.57 -6.72
CA ASP A 105 15.51 4.55 -5.72
C ASP A 105 14.45 4.83 -4.66
N GLY A 106 13.16 4.85 -5.04
CA GLY A 106 12.06 4.91 -4.08
C GLY A 106 12.02 3.67 -3.19
N TRP A 107 12.13 2.49 -3.80
CA TRP A 107 12.12 1.20 -3.08
C TRP A 107 13.29 1.07 -2.10
N ARG A 108 14.50 1.47 -2.52
CA ARG A 108 15.69 1.44 -1.67
C ARG A 108 15.55 2.36 -0.46
N ARG A 109 15.11 3.60 -0.67
CA ARG A 109 14.86 4.55 0.44
C ARG A 109 13.82 4.00 1.41
N TRP A 110 12.72 3.43 0.92
CA TRP A 110 11.71 2.80 1.76
C TRP A 110 12.27 1.64 2.60
N LYS A 111 13.08 0.77 1.99
CA LYS A 111 13.72 -0.34 2.69
C LYS A 111 14.63 0.14 3.82
N ASP A 112 15.39 1.21 3.59
CA ASP A 112 16.26 1.81 4.61
C ASP A 112 15.44 2.39 5.78
N PHE A 113 14.26 2.97 5.52
CA PHE A 113 13.34 3.43 6.57
C PHE A 113 12.72 2.28 7.37
N SER A 114 12.30 1.19 6.72
CA SER A 114 11.76 0.02 7.42
C SER A 114 12.78 -0.61 8.35
N GLN A 115 14.04 -0.72 7.90
CA GLN A 115 15.12 -1.28 8.73
C GLN A 115 15.40 -0.41 9.96
N GLN A 116 15.45 0.91 9.81
CA GLN A 116 15.62 1.85 10.93
C GLN A 116 14.45 1.79 11.93
N ASN A 117 13.22 1.60 11.44
CA ASN A 117 12.05 1.49 12.30
C ASN A 117 12.04 0.18 13.11
N ASP A 118 12.48 -0.93 12.50
CA ASP A 118 12.64 -2.21 13.20
C ASP A 118 13.76 -2.14 14.26
N ASP A 119 14.88 -1.50 13.93
CA ASP A 119 16.00 -1.32 14.85
C ASP A 119 15.63 -0.42 16.04
N THR A 120 14.86 0.65 15.80
CA THR A 120 14.38 1.53 16.86
C THR A 120 13.31 0.86 17.74
N GLU A 121 12.40 0.06 17.18
CA GLU A 121 11.46 -0.74 17.96
C GLU A 121 12.15 -1.84 18.77
N ALA A 122 13.17 -2.50 18.22
CA ALA A 122 14.00 -3.45 18.95
C ALA A 122 14.78 -2.78 20.09
N ALA A 123 15.34 -1.59 19.86
CA ALA A 123 16.02 -0.79 20.87
C ALA A 123 15.07 -0.33 22.00
N LYS A 124 13.85 0.10 21.67
CA LYS A 124 12.83 0.46 22.68
C LYS A 124 12.42 -0.76 23.51
N LYS A 125 12.16 -1.91 22.87
CA LYS A 125 11.80 -3.15 23.59
C LYS A 125 12.91 -3.61 24.54
N SER A 126 14.16 -3.56 24.09
CA SER A 126 15.32 -3.92 24.92
C SER A 126 15.61 -2.91 26.02
N ALA A 127 15.33 -1.61 25.83
CA ALA A 127 15.38 -0.60 26.89
C ALA A 127 14.31 -0.83 27.96
N VAL A 128 13.06 -1.13 27.58
CA VAL A 128 11.95 -1.44 28.51
C VAL A 128 12.21 -2.69 29.35
N LEU A 129 12.80 -3.73 28.74
CA LEU A 129 13.22 -4.94 29.46
C LEU A 129 14.31 -4.64 30.49
N LYS A 130 15.29 -3.78 30.15
CA LYS A 130 16.35 -3.36 31.08
C LYS A 130 15.82 -2.54 32.25
N THR A 131 14.86 -1.63 32.04
CA THR A 131 14.22 -0.88 33.14
C THR A 131 13.36 -1.77 34.04
N LYS A 132 12.62 -2.75 33.49
CA LYS A 132 11.89 -3.75 34.29
C LYS A 132 12.83 -4.63 35.11
N ALA A 133 13.94 -5.11 34.53
CA ALA A 133 14.93 -5.91 35.24
C ALA A 133 15.62 -5.12 36.38
N LYS A 134 15.93 -3.84 36.15
CA LYS A 134 16.52 -2.97 37.19
C LYS A 134 15.53 -2.70 38.33
N LYS A 135 14.22 -2.56 38.03
CA LYS A 135 13.17 -2.40 39.04
C LYS A 135 12.96 -3.66 39.89
N ASN A 136 12.96 -4.84 39.29
CA ASN A 136 12.86 -6.12 40.01
C ASN A 136 14.09 -6.43 40.88
N ARG A 137 15.29 -5.99 40.47
CA ARG A 137 16.52 -6.22 41.25
C ARG A 137 16.58 -5.34 42.51
N LEU A 138 16.02 -4.13 42.46
CA LEU A 138 15.96 -3.22 43.60
C LEU A 138 14.93 -3.67 44.67
N SER A 139 13.85 -4.36 44.28
CA SER A 139 12.85 -4.85 45.24
C SER A 139 13.28 -6.11 46.01
N MET A 140 14.31 -6.84 45.55
CA MET A 140 14.80 -8.05 46.23
C MET A 140 15.96 -7.80 47.21
N THR A 141 16.49 -6.58 47.30
CA THR A 141 17.63 -6.25 48.17
C THR A 141 17.23 -5.59 49.49
N SER A 142 15.93 -5.40 49.74
CA SER A 142 15.40 -4.90 51.00
C SER A 142 14.76 -6.03 51.83
N VAL A 143 15.57 -6.88 52.43
CA VAL A 143 15.15 -7.66 53.60
C VAL A 143 16.14 -7.33 54.72
N PRO A 144 15.78 -6.44 55.67
CA PRO A 144 16.59 -6.24 56.88
C PRO A 144 16.38 -7.42 57.84
N ALA A 145 17.46 -7.74 58.56
CA ALA A 145 17.53 -8.75 59.62
C ALA A 145 16.72 -8.36 60.86
#